data_AF-A0A950AHX7-F1
#
_entry.id   AF-A0A950AHX7-F1
#
_cell.length_a   1.000
_cell.length_b   1.000
_cell.length_c   1.000
_cell.angle_alpha   90.00
_cell.angle_beta   90.00
_cell.angle_gamma   90.00
#
_symmetry.space_group_name_H-M   'P 1'
#
loop_
_entity.id
_entity.type
_entity.pdbx_description
1 polymer ?
#
loop_
_entity_poly.entity_id
_entity_poly.type
_entity_poly.pdbx_seq_one_letter_code
_entity_poly.pdbx_strand_id
1 'polypeptide(L)' 'MSNLSSDAIVFFGASGDLAYKQIFPSLLRLVRDEGMRVPIIGVAKSGWSLQNLKDRAKDSLEKHGGVDPDSLQL' A
#
# COMPACT_ATOMS: atom_id res chain seq x y z
N MET A 1 -4.02 -4.97 31.00
CA MET A 1 -4.93 -4.98 29.83
C MET A 1 -4.15 -5.58 28.67
N SER A 2 -4.63 -6.65 28.05
CA SER A 2 -4.02 -7.17 26.82
C SER A 2 -4.23 -6.15 25.71
N ASN A 3 -3.15 -5.63 25.14
CA ASN A 3 -3.22 -4.71 24.03
C ASN A 3 -3.61 -5.53 22.79
N LEU A 4 -4.89 -5.45 22.37
CA LEU A 4 -5.40 -6.15 21.18
C LEU A 4 -4.95 -5.36 19.95
N SER A 5 -3.75 -5.63 19.47
CA SER A 5 -3.26 -5.11 18.20
C SER A 5 -3.88 -5.89 17.04
N SER A 6 -4.22 -5.20 15.95
CA SER A 6 -4.62 -5.85 14.71
C SER A 6 -3.42 -6.55 14.06
N ASP A 7 -3.64 -7.77 13.55
CA ASP A 7 -2.58 -8.58 12.92
C ASP A 7 -2.52 -8.40 11.39
N ALA A 8 -3.41 -7.60 10.79
CA ALA A 8 -3.45 -7.31 9.36
C ALA A 8 -4.16 -5.97 9.06
N ILE A 9 -3.86 -5.39 7.90
CA ILE A 9 -4.60 -4.25 7.33
C ILE A 9 -5.31 -4.70 6.06
N VAL A 10 -6.63 -4.55 6.04
CA VAL A 10 -7.46 -4.79 4.85
C VAL A 10 -8.11 -3.47 4.45
N PHE A 11 -7.93 -3.06 3.20
CA PHE A 11 -8.57 -1.85 2.69
C PHE A 11 -9.29 -2.10 1.37
N PHE A 12 -10.50 -1.55 1.26
CA PHE A 12 -11.37 -1.70 0.11
C PHE A 12 -11.26 -0.48 -0.81
N GLY A 13 -11.30 -0.71 -2.11
CA GLY A 13 -11.10 0.33 -3.11
C GLY A 13 -9.63 0.53 -3.49
N ALA A 14 -8.83 -0.55 -3.49
CA ALA A 14 -7.40 -0.49 -3.83
C ALA A 14 -7.13 -0.02 -5.27
N SER A 15 -8.11 -0.10 -6.17
CA SER A 15 -8.04 0.47 -7.52
C SER A 15 -8.44 1.97 -7.57
N GLY A 16 -8.91 2.55 -6.47
CA GLY A 16 -9.43 3.92 -6.42
C GLY A 16 -8.34 4.99 -6.48
N ASP A 17 -8.76 6.25 -6.64
CA ASP A 17 -7.83 7.39 -6.72
C ASP A 17 -7.24 7.76 -5.37
N LEU A 18 -7.98 7.60 -4.28
CA LEU A 18 -7.43 7.82 -2.93
C LEU A 18 -6.33 6.79 -2.63
N ALA A 19 -6.56 5.53 -3.03
CA ALA A 19 -5.55 4.49 -2.87
C ALA A 19 -4.26 4.87 -3.60
N TYR A 20 -4.41 5.31 -4.85
CA TYR A 20 -3.32 5.73 -5.72
C TYR A 20 -2.60 7.00 -5.26
N LYS A 21 -3.31 8.00 -4.74
CA LYS A 21 -2.67 9.28 -4.39
C LYS A 21 -2.09 9.31 -2.99
N GLN A 22 -2.62 8.51 -2.06
CA GLN A 22 -2.36 8.67 -0.62
C GLN A 22 -2.12 7.35 0.10
N ILE A 23 -2.93 6.31 -0.12
CA ILE A 23 -2.84 5.08 0.69
C ILE A 23 -1.53 4.33 0.40
N PHE A 24 -1.20 4.04 -0.86
CA PHE A 24 0.05 3.33 -1.16
C PHE A 24 1.29 4.11 -0.69
N PRO A 25 1.44 5.43 -0.94
CA PRO A 25 2.54 6.21 -0.38
C PRO A 25 2.62 6.17 1.15
N SER A 26 1.47 6.26 1.84
CA SER A 26 1.43 6.23 3.30
C SER A 26 1.84 4.85 3.83
N LEU A 27 1.37 3.77 3.20
CA LEU A 27 1.75 2.42 3.57
C LEU A 27 3.24 2.17 3.38
N LEU A 28 3.85 2.67 2.30
CA LEU A 28 5.31 2.57 2.11
C LEU A 28 6.05 3.25 3.27
N ARG A 29 5.62 4.46 3.67
CA ARG A 29 6.22 5.17 4.82
C ARG A 29 6.01 4.43 6.13
N LEU A 30 4.84 3.85 6.37
CA LEU A 30 4.60 3.05 7.58
C LEU A 30 5.49 1.80 7.63
N VAL A 31 5.71 1.13 6.49
CA VAL A 31 6.62 -0.02 6.42
C VAL A 31 8.07 0.41 6.63
N ARG A 32 8.51 1.48 5.95
CA ARG A 32 9.91 1.94 5.94
C ARG A 32 10.31 2.67 7.22
N ASP A 33 9.49 3.62 7.67
CA ASP A 33 9.83 4.59 8.72
C ASP A 33 9.36 4.11 10.10
N GLU A 34 8.19 3.46 10.18
CA GLU A 34 7.59 2.98 11.44
C GLU A 34 7.80 1.46 11.66
N GLY A 35 8.40 0.76 10.70
CA GLY A 35 8.71 -0.66 10.81
C GLY A 35 7.48 -1.57 10.85
N MET A 36 6.35 -1.17 10.24
CA MET A 36 5.13 -1.96 10.19
C MET A 36 5.35 -3.31 9.48
N ARG A 37 4.99 -4.42 10.15
CA ARG A 37 5.22 -5.81 9.64
C ARG A 37 3.96 -6.64 9.43
N VAL A 38 2.79 -6.06 9.61
CA VAL A 38 1.52 -6.78 9.41
C VAL A 38 1.19 -6.91 7.92
N PRO A 39 0.54 -8.00 7.47
CA PRO A 39 0.12 -8.14 6.08
C PRO A 39 -0.85 -7.03 5.64
N ILE A 40 -0.65 -6.54 4.42
CA ILE A 40 -1.50 -5.54 3.76
C ILE A 40 -2.28 -6.21 2.63
N ILE A 41 -3.60 -6.14 2.69
CA ILE A 41 -4.51 -6.78 1.73
C ILE A 41 -5.37 -5.69 1.09
N GLY A 42 -5.12 -5.45 -0.21
CA GLY A 42 -5.91 -4.52 -1.02
C GLY A 42 -7.05 -5.23 -1.73
N VAL A 43 -8.29 -4.78 -1.52
CA VAL A 43 -9.48 -5.28 -2.22
C VAL A 43 -9.89 -4.28 -3.30
N ALA A 44 -9.97 -4.73 -4.55
CA ALA A 44 -10.29 -3.91 -5.72
C ALA A 44 -11.57 -4.38 -6.44
N LYS A 45 -12.09 -3.55 -7.34
CA LYS A 45 -13.25 -3.89 -8.17
C LYS A 45 -12.92 -5.08 -9.10
N SER A 46 -13.94 -5.88 -9.43
CA SER A 46 -13.85 -6.97 -10.40
C SER A 46 -13.23 -6.53 -11.73
N GLY A 47 -12.38 -7.36 -12.32
CA GLY A 47 -11.69 -7.10 -13.59
C GLY A 47 -10.25 -6.61 -13.45
N TRP A 48 -9.79 -6.32 -12.23
CA TRP A 48 -8.37 -6.07 -11.96
C TRP A 48 -7.63 -7.38 -11.72
N SER A 49 -6.56 -7.62 -12.49
CA SER A 49 -5.61 -8.68 -12.14
C SER A 49 -4.69 -8.22 -11.01
N LEU A 50 -4.07 -9.19 -10.34
CA LEU A 50 -3.02 -8.90 -9.34
C LEU A 50 -1.89 -8.07 -9.94
N GLN A 51 -1.51 -8.35 -11.20
CA GLN A 51 -0.46 -7.59 -11.89
C GLN A 51 -0.87 -6.13 -12.08
N ASN A 52 -2.11 -5.86 -12.53
CA ASN A 52 -2.58 -4.49 -12.68
C ASN A 52 -2.54 -3.73 -11.35
N LEU A 53 -2.90 -4.39 -10.25
CA LEU A 53 -2.87 -3.77 -8.93
C LEU A 53 -1.43 -3.45 -8.49
N LYS A 54 -0.49 -4.37 -8.74
CA LYS A 54 0.94 -4.16 -8.46
C LYS A 54 1.52 -3.02 -9.29
N ASP A 55 1.23 -2.99 -10.59
CA ASP A 55 1.70 -1.93 -11.50
C ASP A 55 1.16 -0.56 -11.06
N ARG A 56 -0.12 -0.49 -10.70
CA ARG A 56 -0.74 0.75 -10.19
C ARG A 56 -0.13 1.19 -8.87
N ALA A 57 0.15 0.26 -7.95
CA ALA A 57 0.81 0.57 -6.69
C ALA A 57 2.23 1.10 -6.94
N LYS A 58 3.01 0.46 -7.82
CA LYS A 58 4.35 0.93 -8.17
C LYS A 58 4.33 2.33 -8.78
N ASP A 59 3.45 2.57 -9.76
CA ASP A 59 3.28 3.89 -10.39
C ASP A 59 2.83 4.96 -9.38
N SER A 60 1.97 4.58 -8.42
CA SER A 60 1.59 5.43 -7.29
C SER A 60 2.79 5.83 -6.43
N LEU A 61 3.65 4.87 -6.07
CA LEU A 61 4.84 5.14 -5.26
C LEU A 61 5.85 6.02 -6.01
N GLU A 62 6.05 5.79 -7.30
CA GLU A 62 6.95 6.62 -8.14
C GLU A 62 6.46 8.07 -8.22
N LYS A 63 5.14 8.30 -8.36
CA LYS A 63 4.56 9.64 -8.55
C LYS A 63 4.21 10.37 -7.25
N HIS A 64 3.89 9.64 -6.19
CA HIS A 64 3.33 10.18 -4.96
C HIS A 64 4.08 9.77 -3.69
N GLY A 65 5.05 8.84 -3.78
CA GLY A 65 5.82 8.33 -2.63
C GLY A 65 6.78 9.34 -2.00
N GLY A 66 7.19 10.36 -2.75
CA GLY A 66 8.31 11.24 -2.37
C GLY A 66 9.62 10.45 -2.51
N VAL A 67 10.28 10.64 -3.63
CA VAL A 67 11.37 9.79 -4.13
C VAL A 67 12.52 9.69 -3.12
N ASP A 68 12.69 8.50 -2.52
CA ASP A 68 14.01 7.96 -2.22
C ASP A 68 14.20 6.74 -3.17
N PRO A 69 15.12 6.82 -4.16
CA PRO A 69 15.25 5.82 -5.22
C PRO A 69 15.45 4.37 -4.73
N ASP A 70 15.98 4.19 -3.51
CA ASP A 70 16.25 2.87 -2.94
C ASP A 70 15.00 2.16 -2.38
N SER A 71 13.85 2.84 -2.29
CA SER A 71 12.62 2.31 -1.69
C SER A 71 11.78 1.41 -2.62
N LEU A 72 12.17 1.23 -3.88
CA LEU A 72 11.37 0.58 -4.94
C LEU A 72 11.66 -0.91 -5.17
N GLN A 73 12.40 -1.58 -4.27
CA GLN A 73 12.56 -3.04 -4.34
C GLN A 73 11.30 -3.72 -3.77
N LEU A 74 10.34 -3.99 -4.66
CA LEU A 74 9.14 -4.82 -4.43
C LEU A 74 9.30 -6.20 -5.06
#